data_AF-A0A3D4ZG86-F1
#
_entry.id   AF-A0A3D4ZG86-F1
#
_cell.length_a   1.000
_cell.length_b   1.000
_cell.length_c   1.000
_cell.angle_alpha   90.00
_cell.angle_beta   90.00
_cell.angle_gamma   90.00
#
_symmetry.space_group_name_H-M   'P 1'
#
loop_
_entity.id
_entity.type
_entity.pdbx_description
1 polymer ?
#
loop_
_entity_poly.entity_id
_entity_poly.type
_entity_poly.pdbx_seq_one_letter_code
_entity_poly.pdbx_strand_id
1 'polypeptide(L)'
;MAVVSSLFIDAKKDVSLHVSYRYAALPSRNSKQGEWFYGMLELKQGRTSVDLAPFSGKEATYLLLVLHASHGVSIPLVNKDLVGVLCGLRDSATYHHPLLSIRSFTSYGPENLINGYTRPYNRAHIWLSGKEEQPTIRLNLEKQRSITAVSLFFDCGLSEEMVSSRVADVDPHHNIQLRSGVSPNLVCDFDVYARIGDEDVLVRRIRDNYQRHVMVCFERCETASLLIRFLKTHGSEHTGVYAIRIH
;
A
#
# COMPACT_ATOMS: atom_id res chain seq x y z
N MET A 1 4.06 2.95 10.83
CA MET A 1 2.75 2.57 10.27
C MET A 1 2.14 3.85 9.69
N ALA A 2 1.22 3.79 8.71
CA ALA A 2 0.18 4.81 8.74
C ALA A 2 -0.32 4.75 10.17
N VAL A 3 -0.15 5.82 10.94
CA VAL A 3 -0.78 5.82 12.26
C VAL A 3 -2.23 6.13 11.94
N VAL A 4 -2.95 5.10 11.50
CA VAL A 4 -4.39 5.16 11.36
C VAL A 4 -4.89 5.47 12.75
N SER A 5 -5.47 6.64 12.85
CA SER A 5 -5.90 7.22 14.11
C SER A 5 -7.22 6.64 14.48
N SER A 6 -8.08 6.50 13.48
CA SER A 6 -9.43 6.03 13.72
C SER A 6 -10.05 5.43 12.49
N LEU A 7 -10.89 4.43 12.75
CA LEU A 7 -11.89 3.90 11.81
C LEU A 7 -13.22 4.61 12.09
N PHE A 8 -13.89 5.08 11.04
CA PHE A 8 -15.25 5.58 11.18
C PHE A 8 -16.26 4.43 11.13
N ILE A 9 -17.25 4.46 12.02
CA ILE A 9 -18.34 3.49 12.08
C ILE A 9 -19.65 4.25 12.27
N ASP A 10 -20.66 3.93 11.47
CA ASP A 10 -22.00 4.50 11.57
C ASP A 10 -22.93 3.51 12.31
N ALA A 11 -23.73 4.03 13.26
CA ALA A 11 -24.72 3.25 14.00
C ALA A 11 -26.11 3.93 13.97
N LYS A 12 -27.17 3.15 13.74
CA LYS A 12 -28.56 3.66 13.71
C LYS A 12 -29.12 3.99 15.09
N LYS A 13 -28.53 3.45 16.16
CA LYS A 13 -28.88 3.65 17.56
C LYS A 13 -27.64 3.41 18.42
N ASP A 14 -27.69 3.81 19.68
CA ASP A 14 -26.66 3.43 20.66
C ASP A 14 -26.56 1.89 20.74
N VAL A 15 -25.33 1.38 20.65
CA VAL A 15 -25.06 -0.07 20.59
C VAL A 15 -23.66 -0.41 21.09
N SER A 16 -23.57 -1.46 21.89
CA SER A 16 -22.30 -2.10 22.26
C SER A 16 -21.93 -3.12 21.18
N LEU A 17 -20.91 -2.82 20.39
CA LEU A 17 -20.44 -3.66 19.30
C LEU A 17 -19.34 -4.60 19.79
N HIS A 18 -19.58 -5.91 19.70
CA HIS A 18 -18.53 -6.90 19.94
C HIS A 18 -17.45 -6.80 18.85
N VAL A 19 -16.19 -6.85 19.28
CA VAL A 19 -15.03 -6.90 18.38
C VAL A 19 -14.06 -8.00 18.77
N SER A 20 -13.38 -8.54 17.77
CA SER A 20 -12.23 -9.41 17.96
C SER A 20 -11.06 -8.87 17.16
N TYR A 21 -9.84 -9.01 17.66
CA TYR A 21 -8.67 -8.57 16.92
C TYR A 21 -7.46 -9.48 17.12
N ARG A 22 -6.55 -9.44 16.15
CA ARG A 22 -5.26 -10.17 16.20
C ARG A 22 -4.21 -9.44 15.36
N TYR A 23 -2.98 -9.95 15.41
CA TYR A 23 -1.84 -9.43 14.67
C TYR A 23 -1.36 -10.43 13.61
N ALA A 24 -1.04 -9.95 12.42
CA ALA A 24 -0.61 -10.76 11.30
C ALA A 24 0.59 -10.15 10.57
N ALA A 25 1.42 -11.00 9.97
CA ALA A 25 2.52 -10.55 9.12
C ALA A 25 2.07 -10.04 7.75
N LEU A 26 0.84 -10.36 7.33
CA LEU A 26 0.30 -9.95 6.03
C LEU A 26 -1.06 -9.26 6.21
N PRO A 27 -1.41 -8.28 5.36
CA PRO A 27 -2.74 -7.69 5.34
C PRO A 27 -3.71 -8.68 4.67
N SER A 28 -4.08 -9.75 5.37
CA SER A 28 -5.01 -10.76 4.85
C SER A 28 -6.00 -11.19 5.92
N ARG A 29 -7.29 -11.24 5.55
CA ARG A 29 -8.35 -11.80 6.40
C ARG A 29 -8.13 -13.29 6.70
N ASN A 30 -7.45 -14.00 5.81
CA ASN A 30 -7.17 -15.42 5.90
C ASN A 30 -5.93 -15.76 6.75
N SER A 31 -5.15 -14.77 7.20
CA SER A 31 -3.92 -15.01 7.99
C SER A 31 -4.23 -15.62 9.35
N LYS A 32 -4.05 -16.93 9.54
CA LYS A 32 -4.39 -17.65 10.79
C LYS A 32 -3.37 -17.52 11.93
N GLN A 33 -2.37 -16.64 11.80
CA GLN A 33 -1.31 -16.48 12.81
C GLN A 33 -1.77 -15.64 14.00
N GLY A 34 -1.21 -15.92 15.18
CA GLY A 34 -1.38 -15.13 16.38
C GLY A 34 -2.60 -15.50 17.24
N GLU A 35 -2.66 -14.87 18.41
CA GLU A 35 -3.75 -15.01 19.38
C GLU A 35 -4.88 -14.02 19.08
N TRP A 36 -6.11 -14.42 19.37
CA TRP A 36 -7.29 -13.56 19.29
C TRP A 36 -7.57 -12.89 20.63
N PHE A 37 -7.77 -11.58 20.56
CA PHE A 37 -8.24 -10.76 21.65
C PHE A 37 -9.70 -10.36 21.39
N TYR A 38 -10.43 -10.07 22.46
CA TYR A 38 -11.85 -9.75 22.41
C TYR A 38 -12.12 -8.47 23.18
N GLY A 39 -13.07 -7.68 22.69
CA GLY A 39 -13.46 -6.43 23.32
C GLY A 39 -14.84 -5.98 22.89
N MET A 40 -15.22 -4.80 23.38
CA MET A 40 -16.45 -4.13 23.01
C MET A 40 -16.15 -2.67 22.66
N LEU A 41 -16.89 -2.15 21.69
CA LEU A 41 -16.89 -0.75 21.31
C LEU A 41 -18.28 -0.16 21.60
N GLU A 42 -18.34 0.85 22.45
CA GLU A 42 -19.58 1.60 22.66
C GLU A 42 -19.76 2.61 21.54
N LEU A 43 -20.78 2.41 20.71
CA LEU A 43 -21.12 3.30 19.60
C LEU A 43 -22.35 4.12 19.96
N LYS A 44 -22.27 5.42 19.68
CA LYS A 44 -23.43 6.31 19.75
C LYS A 44 -24.17 6.33 18.42
N GLN A 45 -25.47 6.63 18.47
CA GLN A 45 -26.25 6.90 17.26
C GLN A 45 -25.54 7.95 16.39
N GLY A 46 -25.42 7.66 15.10
CA GLY A 46 -24.70 8.47 14.13
C GLY A 46 -23.29 7.93 13.84
N ARG A 47 -22.40 8.81 13.40
CA ARG A 47 -21.03 8.48 13.03
C ARG A 47 -20.10 8.60 14.24
N THR A 48 -19.42 7.52 14.57
CA THR A 48 -18.41 7.47 15.63
C THR A 48 -17.03 7.27 15.02
N SER A 49 -16.04 8.02 15.53
CA SER A 49 -14.62 7.82 15.22
C SER A 49 -14.00 6.92 16.29
N VAL A 50 -13.65 5.69 15.93
CA VAL A 50 -13.08 4.70 16.85
C VAL A 50 -11.56 4.76 16.79
N ASP A 51 -10.90 5.13 17.88
CA ASP A 51 -9.43 5.13 17.95
C ASP A 51 -8.88 3.69 17.82
N LEU A 52 -7.88 3.50 16.96
CA LEU A 52 -7.26 2.19 16.74
C LEU A 52 -6.04 1.94 17.63
N ALA A 53 -5.51 2.95 18.31
CA ALA A 53 -4.38 2.82 19.22
C ALA A 53 -4.55 1.74 20.32
N PRO A 54 -5.75 1.54 20.91
CA PRO A 54 -5.96 0.44 21.86
C PRO A 54 -5.72 -0.96 21.26
N PHE A 55 -5.78 -1.08 19.93
CA PHE A 55 -5.57 -2.32 19.20
C PHE A 55 -4.16 -2.43 18.60
N SER A 56 -3.26 -1.47 18.84
CA SER A 56 -1.88 -1.51 18.33
C SER A 56 -0.91 -2.05 19.39
N GLY A 57 -0.85 -3.38 19.53
CA GLY A 57 -0.10 -4.03 20.62
C GLY A 57 1.25 -4.64 20.24
N LYS A 58 1.63 -4.69 18.94
CA LYS A 58 2.92 -5.24 18.51
C LYS A 58 3.55 -4.36 17.43
N GLU A 59 4.82 -3.98 17.64
CA GLU A 59 5.60 -3.30 16.62
C GLU A 59 5.70 -4.16 15.35
N ALA A 60 5.55 -3.52 14.19
CA ALA A 60 5.69 -4.14 12.87
C ALA A 60 4.80 -5.37 12.61
N THR A 61 3.49 -5.26 12.85
CA THR A 61 2.50 -6.22 12.34
C THR A 61 1.24 -5.52 11.85
N TYR A 62 0.47 -6.18 11.00
CA TYR A 62 -0.87 -5.74 10.61
C TYR A 62 -1.88 -6.08 11.71
N LEU A 63 -2.78 -5.14 11.98
CA LEU A 63 -3.97 -5.36 12.79
C LEU A 63 -5.08 -5.95 11.91
N LEU A 64 -5.58 -7.13 12.29
CA LEU A 64 -6.87 -7.62 11.79
C LEU A 64 -7.93 -7.32 12.85
N LEU A 65 -8.80 -6.35 12.57
CA LEU A 65 -9.96 -6.02 13.39
C LEU A 65 -11.22 -6.64 12.78
N VAL A 66 -11.93 -7.44 13.56
CA VAL A 66 -13.21 -8.06 13.19
C VAL A 66 -14.32 -7.39 13.98
N LEU A 67 -15.23 -6.75 13.26
CA LEU A 67 -16.48 -6.24 13.80
C LEU A 67 -17.54 -7.33 13.67
N HIS A 68 -18.09 -7.80 14.79
CA HIS A 68 -19.15 -8.80 14.74
C HIS A 68 -20.45 -8.16 14.27
N ALA A 69 -21.19 -8.87 13.41
CA ALA A 69 -22.40 -8.32 12.80
C ALA A 69 -23.40 -7.86 13.86
N SER A 70 -23.83 -6.60 13.77
CA SER A 70 -24.84 -6.01 14.65
C SER A 70 -25.81 -5.18 13.84
N HIS A 71 -27.10 -5.32 14.14
CA HIS A 71 -28.15 -4.67 13.35
C HIS A 71 -28.04 -3.15 13.42
N GLY A 72 -27.94 -2.51 12.25
CA GLY A 72 -27.86 -1.05 12.15
C GLY A 72 -26.46 -0.48 12.34
N VAL A 73 -25.40 -1.29 12.32
CA VAL A 73 -24.00 -0.86 12.29
C VAL A 73 -23.42 -1.04 10.89
N SER A 74 -22.66 -0.05 10.40
CA SER A 74 -22.00 -0.10 9.09
C SER A 74 -20.65 0.63 9.08
N ILE A 75 -19.74 0.19 8.23
CA ILE A 75 -18.49 0.90 7.94
C ILE A 75 -18.70 1.81 6.73
N PRO A 76 -18.53 3.14 6.84
CA PRO A 76 -18.53 4.03 5.69
C PRO A 76 -17.37 3.68 4.76
N LEU A 77 -17.64 3.60 3.47
CA LEU A 77 -16.64 3.26 2.45
C LEU A 77 -16.26 4.48 1.61
N VAL A 78 -15.05 4.45 1.04
CA VAL A 78 -14.53 5.45 0.11
C VAL A 78 -13.98 4.78 -1.14
N ASN A 79 -13.91 5.54 -2.24
CA ASN A 79 -13.30 5.09 -3.50
C ASN A 79 -11.81 5.45 -3.55
N LYS A 80 -11.09 5.30 -2.44
CA LYS A 80 -9.66 5.60 -2.34
C LYS A 80 -8.97 4.47 -1.60
N ASP A 81 -8.01 3.85 -2.26
CA ASP A 81 -7.21 2.79 -1.66
C ASP A 81 -6.09 3.37 -0.79
N LEU A 82 -5.64 2.57 0.16
CA LEU A 82 -4.44 2.84 0.94
C LEU A 82 -3.71 1.52 1.11
N VAL A 83 -2.49 1.44 0.58
CA VAL A 83 -1.69 0.21 0.55
C VAL A 83 -1.55 -0.37 1.97
N GLY A 84 -1.95 -1.63 2.16
CA GLY A 84 -1.92 -2.30 3.44
C GLY A 84 -3.18 -2.12 4.30
N VAL A 85 -4.20 -1.41 3.81
CA VAL A 85 -5.52 -1.31 4.43
C VAL A 85 -6.54 -2.05 3.56
N LEU A 86 -7.13 -3.10 4.14
CA LEU A 86 -8.20 -3.86 3.51
C LEU A 86 -9.43 -3.89 4.43
N CYS A 87 -10.61 -3.75 3.85
CA CYS A 87 -11.89 -3.92 4.53
C CYS A 87 -12.79 -4.83 3.69
N GLY A 88 -13.56 -5.70 4.33
CA GLY A 88 -14.47 -6.59 3.62
C GLY A 88 -15.18 -7.53 4.56
N LEU A 89 -16.14 -8.27 4.00
CA LEU A 89 -16.79 -9.36 4.72
C LEU A 89 -15.86 -10.58 4.75
N ARG A 90 -16.01 -11.39 5.81
CA ARG A 90 -15.22 -12.63 6.00
C ARG A 90 -15.39 -13.60 4.82
N ASP A 91 -16.63 -13.75 4.37
CA ASP A 91 -17.03 -14.72 3.35
C ASP A 91 -17.29 -14.08 1.98
N SER A 92 -16.73 -12.90 1.74
CA SER A 92 -16.76 -12.24 0.43
C SER A 92 -15.36 -12.23 -0.15
N ALA A 93 -15.22 -12.41 -1.46
CA ALA A 93 -13.96 -12.19 -2.15
C ALA A 93 -13.59 -10.71 -2.21
N THR A 94 -14.59 -9.82 -2.25
CA THR A 94 -14.42 -8.39 -2.54
C THR A 94 -13.84 -7.63 -1.36
N TYR A 95 -12.82 -6.83 -1.64
CA TYR A 95 -12.34 -5.79 -0.74
C TYR A 95 -12.95 -4.42 -1.04
N HIS A 96 -13.08 -3.63 0.00
CA HIS A 96 -13.51 -2.24 0.01
C HIS A 96 -12.49 -1.40 0.79
N HIS A 97 -12.60 -0.08 0.67
CA HIS A 97 -11.74 0.84 1.41
C HIS A 97 -12.56 1.56 2.48
N PRO A 98 -12.21 1.42 3.77
CA PRO A 98 -12.95 2.06 4.84
C PRO A 98 -12.59 3.54 4.91
N LEU A 99 -13.53 4.37 5.39
CA LEU A 99 -13.23 5.74 5.77
C LEU A 99 -12.34 5.74 7.02
N LEU A 100 -11.14 6.29 6.88
CA LEU A 100 -10.15 6.37 7.95
C LEU A 100 -9.74 7.81 8.22
N SER A 101 -9.39 8.10 9.46
CA SER A 101 -8.61 9.28 9.84
C SER A 101 -7.14 8.87 9.97
N ILE A 102 -6.26 9.51 9.19
CA ILE A 102 -4.82 9.23 9.20
C ILE A 102 -4.08 10.36 9.94
N ARG A 103 -3.46 10.06 11.09
CA ARG A 103 -2.67 11.03 11.88
C ARG A 103 -1.32 11.29 11.22
N SER A 104 -0.74 10.26 10.60
CA SER A 104 0.60 10.32 10.03
C SER A 104 0.80 9.31 8.91
N PHE A 105 1.53 9.73 7.87
CA PHE A 105 2.00 8.90 6.76
C PHE A 105 3.45 8.46 6.93
N THR A 106 4.04 8.58 8.12
CA THR A 106 5.48 8.32 8.37
C THR A 106 5.97 6.91 8.04
N SER A 107 5.11 5.93 7.70
CA SER A 107 5.61 4.68 7.11
C SER A 107 5.14 4.40 5.71
N TYR A 108 4.78 5.45 4.99
CA TYR A 108 4.85 5.49 3.53
C TYR A 108 6.02 6.36 3.05
N GLY A 109 7.05 6.54 3.90
CA GLY A 109 8.13 7.48 3.68
C GLY A 109 9.27 6.93 2.82
N PRO A 110 10.23 7.79 2.45
CA PRO A 110 11.34 7.45 1.57
C PRO A 110 12.29 6.40 2.17
N GLU A 111 12.32 6.25 3.50
CA GLU A 111 13.09 5.20 4.18
C GLU A 111 12.71 3.79 3.72
N ASN A 112 11.50 3.62 3.15
CA ASN A 112 11.08 2.34 2.63
C ASN A 112 11.78 1.93 1.34
N LEU A 113 12.22 2.89 0.52
CA LEU A 113 12.80 2.64 -0.81
C LEU A 113 14.10 1.82 -0.76
N ILE A 114 14.79 1.83 0.38
CA ILE A 114 16.12 1.22 0.55
C ILE A 114 16.16 0.21 1.71
N ASN A 115 15.03 -0.13 2.32
CA ASN A 115 14.97 -1.03 3.48
C ASN A 115 15.09 -2.53 3.14
N GLY A 116 15.26 -2.87 1.86
CA GLY A 116 15.41 -4.25 1.36
C GLY A 116 14.10 -4.97 1.00
N TYR A 117 12.94 -4.46 1.41
CA TYR A 117 11.64 -5.06 1.13
C TYR A 117 11.08 -4.59 -0.20
N THR A 118 10.56 -5.52 -1.00
CA THR A 118 9.96 -5.21 -2.32
C THR A 118 8.45 -5.39 -2.33
N ARG A 119 7.84 -5.71 -1.18
CA ARG A 119 6.42 -6.01 -1.01
C ARG A 119 5.97 -5.74 0.42
N PRO A 120 4.66 -5.66 0.69
CA PRO A 120 4.13 -5.61 2.04
C PRO A 120 4.48 -6.90 2.81
N TYR A 121 5.03 -6.74 4.00
CA TYR A 121 5.32 -7.81 4.96
C TYR A 121 5.57 -7.18 6.32
N ASN A 122 4.83 -7.54 7.37
CA ASN A 122 4.86 -6.90 8.69
C ASN A 122 4.41 -5.42 8.71
N ARG A 123 4.63 -4.67 7.63
CA ARG A 123 4.18 -3.29 7.36
C ARG A 123 4.11 -3.06 5.84
N ALA A 124 3.63 -1.88 5.45
CA ALA A 124 3.41 -1.54 4.05
C ALA A 124 4.71 -1.53 3.20
N HIS A 125 5.85 -1.13 3.78
CA HIS A 125 7.17 -1.14 3.13
C HIS A 125 7.22 -0.42 1.78
N ILE A 126 6.44 0.64 1.63
CA ILE A 126 6.29 1.37 0.37
C ILE A 126 6.52 2.85 0.60
N TRP A 127 7.09 3.53 -0.36
CA TRP A 127 6.94 4.98 -0.47
C TRP A 127 5.69 5.29 -1.27
N LEU A 128 4.85 6.20 -0.76
CA LEU A 128 3.64 6.65 -1.44
C LEU A 128 3.69 8.17 -1.61
N SER A 129 3.49 8.64 -2.83
CA SER A 129 3.42 10.07 -3.12
C SER A 129 2.16 10.71 -2.53
N GLY A 130 2.22 12.03 -2.35
CA GLY A 130 1.00 12.82 -2.18
C GLY A 130 0.17 12.85 -3.46
N LYS A 131 -0.90 13.65 -3.46
CA LYS A 131 -1.58 14.04 -4.70
C LYS A 131 -0.77 15.15 -5.35
N GLU A 132 0.04 14.80 -6.33
CA GLU A 132 0.93 15.71 -7.04
C GLU A 132 1.04 15.29 -8.51
N GLU A 133 1.27 16.24 -9.41
CA GLU A 133 1.25 15.99 -10.86
C GLU A 133 2.45 15.14 -11.31
N GLN A 134 3.64 15.42 -10.76
CA GLN A 134 4.88 14.74 -11.14
C GLN A 134 5.72 14.42 -9.91
N PRO A 135 5.34 13.39 -9.14
CA PRO A 135 6.11 12.99 -7.97
C PRO A 135 7.54 12.68 -8.36
N THR A 136 8.48 13.00 -7.47
CA THR A 136 9.90 12.71 -7.70
C THR A 136 10.54 12.00 -6.53
N ILE A 137 11.50 11.13 -6.84
CA ILE A 137 12.42 10.54 -5.87
C ILE A 137 13.83 10.93 -6.28
N ARG A 138 14.58 11.56 -5.36
CA ARG A 138 16.01 11.79 -5.51
C ARG A 138 16.77 10.85 -4.57
N LEU A 139 17.65 10.04 -5.15
CA LEU A 139 18.60 9.20 -4.43
C LEU A 139 19.95 9.91 -4.40
N ASN A 140 20.41 10.29 -3.23
CA ASN A 140 21.75 10.84 -3.04
C ASN A 140 22.69 9.74 -2.56
N LEU A 141 23.80 9.57 -3.28
CA LEU A 141 24.84 8.63 -2.93
C LEU A 141 25.83 9.30 -1.98
N GLU A 142 26.37 8.53 -1.03
CA GLU A 142 27.42 9.02 -0.13
C GLU A 142 28.68 9.49 -0.87
N LYS A 143 28.93 8.93 -2.05
CA LYS A 143 30.03 9.29 -2.95
C LYS A 143 29.62 9.08 -4.39
N GLN A 144 30.32 9.73 -5.31
CA GLN A 144 30.18 9.48 -6.74
C GLN A 144 30.47 8.01 -7.06
N ARG A 145 29.64 7.40 -7.91
CA ARG A 145 29.78 6.02 -8.35
C ARG A 145 29.48 5.89 -9.83
N SER A 146 30.13 4.91 -10.45
CA SER A 146 29.80 4.40 -11.77
C SER A 146 28.53 3.57 -11.70
N ILE A 147 27.49 3.95 -12.43
CA ILE A 147 26.20 3.27 -12.45
C ILE A 147 25.82 2.95 -13.89
N THR A 148 25.20 1.79 -14.09
CA THR A 148 24.73 1.34 -15.42
C THR A 148 23.23 1.01 -15.43
N ALA A 149 22.64 0.75 -14.26
CA ALA A 149 21.22 0.50 -14.17
C ALA A 149 20.60 0.88 -12.82
N VAL A 150 19.27 1.01 -12.83
CA VAL A 150 18.44 1.10 -11.62
C VAL A 150 17.26 0.13 -11.72
N SER A 151 17.03 -0.66 -10.67
CA SER A 151 15.84 -1.50 -10.52
C SER A 151 14.79 -0.79 -9.68
N LEU A 152 13.56 -0.80 -10.16
CA LEU A 152 12.38 -0.20 -9.53
C LEU A 152 11.35 -1.28 -9.26
N PHE A 153 10.77 -1.29 -8.06
CA PHE A 153 9.69 -2.19 -7.66
C PHE A 153 8.44 -1.38 -7.37
N PHE A 154 7.52 -1.35 -8.33
CA PHE A 154 6.28 -0.57 -8.26
C PHE A 154 5.17 -1.27 -7.48
N ASP A 155 4.21 -0.47 -7.00
CA ASP A 155 2.94 -1.01 -6.55
C ASP A 155 2.16 -1.61 -7.72
N CYS A 156 1.61 -2.80 -7.49
CA CYS A 156 0.69 -3.46 -8.41
C CYS A 156 -0.50 -4.06 -7.65
N GLY A 157 -0.85 -3.47 -6.51
CA GLY A 157 -1.92 -3.92 -5.63
C GLY A 157 -1.54 -5.16 -4.83
N LEU A 158 -0.32 -5.26 -4.30
CA LEU A 158 0.12 -6.47 -3.56
C LEU A 158 -0.54 -6.66 -2.20
N SER A 159 -1.31 -5.66 -1.75
CA SER A 159 -2.02 -5.75 -0.47
C SER A 159 -3.15 -6.76 -0.54
N GLU A 160 -3.91 -6.76 -1.63
CA GLU A 160 -5.01 -7.72 -1.79
C GLU A 160 -4.48 -9.08 -2.24
N GLU A 161 -5.23 -10.12 -1.88
CA GLU A 161 -4.87 -11.51 -2.13
C GLU A 161 -4.73 -11.76 -3.64
N MET A 162 -3.54 -12.18 -4.07
CA MET A 162 -3.32 -12.59 -5.45
C MET A 162 -4.03 -13.91 -5.71
N VAL A 163 -4.85 -13.92 -6.76
CA VAL A 163 -5.56 -15.11 -7.19
C VAL A 163 -4.62 -16.12 -7.86
N SER A 164 -4.97 -17.40 -7.75
CA SER A 164 -4.30 -18.48 -8.47
C SER A 164 -4.28 -18.21 -9.98
N SER A 165 -3.25 -18.68 -10.67
CA SER A 165 -3.08 -18.59 -12.14
C SER A 165 -4.17 -19.30 -12.95
N ARG A 166 -5.11 -19.99 -12.29
CA ARG A 166 -6.29 -20.62 -12.91
C ARG A 166 -7.50 -19.69 -12.81
N VAL A 167 -7.60 -18.75 -13.75
CA VAL A 167 -8.75 -17.85 -13.88
C VAL A 167 -9.97 -18.52 -14.52
N ALA A 168 -9.80 -19.66 -15.18
CA ALA A 168 -10.85 -20.36 -15.91
C ALA A 168 -11.77 -21.23 -15.02
N ASP A 169 -11.26 -21.71 -13.88
CA ASP A 169 -11.97 -22.67 -13.01
C ASP A 169 -12.05 -22.11 -11.57
N VAL A 170 -12.70 -20.96 -11.40
CA VAL A 170 -12.92 -20.39 -10.06
C VAL A 170 -14.22 -20.97 -9.49
N ASP A 171 -14.09 -21.93 -8.57
CA ASP A 171 -15.20 -22.34 -7.71
C ASP A 171 -15.65 -21.13 -6.85
N PRO A 172 -16.96 -20.80 -6.80
CA PRO A 172 -17.50 -19.76 -5.92
C PRO A 172 -17.11 -19.93 -4.44
N HIS A 173 -16.85 -21.15 -3.97
CA HIS A 173 -16.42 -21.43 -2.60
C HIS A 173 -14.98 -20.99 -2.30
N HIS A 174 -14.18 -20.66 -3.32
CA HIS A 174 -12.78 -20.27 -3.11
C HIS A 174 -12.62 -18.82 -2.59
N ASN A 175 -13.66 -17.99 -2.59
CA ASN A 175 -13.60 -16.58 -2.14
C ASN A 175 -12.44 -15.79 -2.79
N ILE A 176 -12.23 -16.02 -4.09
CA ILE A 176 -11.14 -15.45 -4.89
C ILE A 176 -11.65 -14.22 -5.66
N GLN A 177 -11.00 -13.06 -5.52
CA GLN A 177 -11.34 -11.86 -6.29
C GLN A 177 -10.51 -11.80 -7.57
N LEU A 178 -11.10 -12.21 -8.69
CA LEU A 178 -10.46 -12.10 -10.00
C LEU A 178 -10.12 -10.63 -10.30
N ARG A 179 -8.84 -10.37 -10.56
CA ARG A 179 -8.40 -9.08 -11.10
C ARG A 179 -8.50 -9.12 -12.61
N SER A 180 -9.17 -8.13 -13.18
CA SER A 180 -9.17 -7.90 -14.62
C SER A 180 -8.23 -6.75 -14.96
N GLY A 181 -7.39 -6.95 -15.97
CA GLY A 181 -6.49 -5.92 -16.46
C GLY A 181 -5.34 -5.57 -15.51
N VAL A 182 -4.80 -4.38 -15.72
CA VAL A 182 -3.60 -3.87 -15.07
C VAL A 182 -3.98 -3.11 -13.81
N SER A 183 -3.19 -3.26 -12.75
CA SER A 183 -3.46 -2.52 -11.51
C SER A 183 -3.40 -1.01 -11.77
N PRO A 184 -4.40 -0.22 -11.34
CA PRO A 184 -4.39 1.23 -11.51
C PRO A 184 -3.21 1.90 -10.79
N ASN A 185 -2.67 1.26 -9.76
CA ASN A 185 -1.53 1.77 -8.98
C ASN A 185 -0.18 1.61 -9.70
N LEU A 186 -0.14 0.79 -10.76
CA LEU A 186 1.10 0.52 -11.46
C LEU A 186 1.56 1.76 -12.22
N VAL A 187 2.82 2.14 -11.99
CA VAL A 187 3.48 3.22 -12.71
C VAL A 187 3.59 2.86 -14.20
N CYS A 188 3.04 3.72 -15.04
CA CYS A 188 2.96 3.59 -16.49
C CYS A 188 4.13 4.33 -17.16
N ASP A 189 4.32 5.60 -16.81
CA ASP A 189 5.32 6.47 -17.43
C ASP A 189 6.19 7.15 -16.38
N PHE A 190 7.50 7.12 -16.60
CA PHE A 190 8.47 7.81 -15.76
C PHE A 190 9.79 8.08 -16.49
N ASP A 191 10.55 9.04 -15.97
CA ASP A 191 11.85 9.46 -16.46
C ASP A 191 12.92 9.27 -15.40
N VAL A 192 14.11 8.87 -15.83
CA VAL A 192 15.29 8.71 -14.97
C VAL A 192 16.36 9.69 -15.42
N TYR A 193 16.88 10.45 -14.48
CA TYR A 193 17.93 11.43 -14.65
C TYR A 193 19.12 11.09 -13.76
N ALA A 194 20.33 11.34 -14.25
CA ALA A 194 21.56 11.31 -13.48
C ALA A 194 22.10 12.73 -13.32
N ARG A 195 22.60 13.07 -12.13
CA ARG A 195 23.29 14.34 -11.90
C ARG A 195 24.69 14.25 -12.50
N ILE A 196 24.97 15.02 -13.55
CA ILE A 196 26.28 15.12 -14.21
C ILE A 196 26.74 16.57 -14.08
N GLY A 197 27.81 16.79 -13.31
CA GLY A 197 28.14 18.14 -12.83
C GLY A 197 26.98 18.70 -12.00
N ASP A 198 26.49 19.89 -12.37
CA ASP A 198 25.40 20.56 -11.68
C ASP A 198 24.02 20.33 -12.31
N GLU A 199 23.93 19.55 -13.39
CA GLU A 199 22.72 19.35 -14.17
C GLU A 199 22.12 17.94 -14.00
N ASP A 200 20.79 17.85 -13.92
CA ASP A 200 20.08 16.57 -13.99
C ASP A 200 19.87 16.19 -15.47
N VAL A 201 20.73 15.31 -15.98
CA VAL A 201 20.70 14.85 -17.38
C VAL A 201 19.78 13.64 -17.50
N LEU A 202 18.84 13.70 -18.44
CA LEU A 202 17.92 12.59 -18.72
C LEU A 202 18.70 11.39 -19.30
N VAL A 203 18.70 10.27 -18.60
CA VAL A 203 19.39 9.04 -19.04
C VAL A 203 18.43 8.01 -19.63
N ARG A 204 17.15 8.02 -19.23
CA ARG A 204 16.15 7.10 -19.79
C ARG A 204 14.71 7.62 -19.64
N ARG A 205 13.89 7.30 -20.64
CA ARG A 205 12.43 7.42 -20.58
C ARG A 205 11.81 6.03 -20.61
N ILE A 206 10.88 5.77 -19.71
CA ILE A 206 10.06 4.55 -19.73
C ILE A 206 8.62 4.98 -19.95
N ARG A 207 7.96 4.35 -20.93
CA ARG A 207 6.57 4.62 -21.31
C ARG A 207 5.80 3.32 -21.43
N ASP A 208 4.50 3.39 -21.14
CA ASP A 208 3.57 2.26 -21.27
C ASP A 208 4.03 1.00 -20.52
N ASN A 209 4.52 1.18 -19.29
CA ASN A 209 5.01 0.09 -18.47
C ASN A 209 3.86 -0.77 -17.90
N TYR A 210 3.96 -2.09 -18.10
CA TYR A 210 3.09 -3.11 -17.51
C TYR A 210 3.79 -4.03 -16.51
N GLN A 211 5.05 -3.72 -16.18
CA GLN A 211 5.87 -4.55 -15.29
C GLN A 211 5.98 -3.92 -13.91
N ARG A 212 5.76 -4.74 -12.88
CA ARG A 212 6.00 -4.35 -11.48
C ARG A 212 7.47 -4.09 -11.20
N HIS A 213 8.35 -4.97 -11.69
CA HIS A 213 9.79 -4.83 -11.55
C HIS A 213 10.35 -4.35 -12.88
N VAL A 214 10.95 -3.16 -12.88
CA VAL A 214 11.58 -2.58 -14.07
C VAL A 214 13.06 -2.39 -13.80
N MET A 215 13.90 -3.01 -14.63
CA MET A 215 15.32 -2.73 -14.68
C MET A 215 15.58 -1.73 -15.81
N VAL A 216 16.00 -0.53 -15.42
CA VAL A 216 16.28 0.58 -16.33
C VAL A 216 17.78 0.60 -16.59
N CYS A 217 18.21 0.11 -17.75
CA CYS A 217 19.60 0.16 -18.18
C CYS A 217 19.88 1.43 -19.00
N PHE A 218 21.05 2.03 -18.81
CA PHE A 218 21.54 3.21 -19.53
C PHE A 218 23.07 3.16 -19.67
N GLU A 219 23.63 4.08 -20.45
CA GLU A 219 25.08 4.19 -20.60
C GLU A 219 25.74 4.47 -19.25
N ARG A 220 26.91 3.89 -19.02
CA ARG A 220 27.66 4.08 -17.78
C ARG A 220 27.85 5.57 -17.49
N CYS A 221 27.40 6.01 -16.32
CA CYS A 221 27.57 7.39 -15.88
C CYS A 221 28.20 7.44 -14.49
N GLU A 222 29.09 8.41 -14.28
CA GLU A 222 29.65 8.73 -12.96
C GLU A 222 28.77 9.79 -12.30
N THR A 223 28.01 9.41 -11.28
CA THR A 223 27.08 10.34 -10.62
C THR A 223 27.05 10.14 -9.12
N ALA A 224 26.71 11.20 -8.39
CA ALA A 224 26.42 11.16 -6.96
C ALA A 224 24.91 11.21 -6.67
N SER A 225 24.05 11.36 -7.69
CA SER A 225 22.61 11.48 -7.48
C SER A 225 21.81 11.00 -8.69
N LEU A 226 20.74 10.23 -8.42
CA LEU A 226 19.73 9.89 -9.42
C LEU A 226 18.42 10.55 -9.05
N LEU A 227 17.70 11.07 -10.05
CA LEU A 227 16.36 11.59 -9.92
C LEU A 227 15.42 10.76 -10.79
N ILE A 228 14.33 10.28 -10.20
CA ILE A 228 13.25 9.62 -10.92
C ILE A 228 12.04 10.52 -10.84
N ARG A 229 11.44 10.81 -12.00
CA ARG A 229 10.22 11.61 -12.12
C ARG A 229 9.10 10.73 -12.66
N PHE A 230 8.05 10.57 -11.87
CA PHE A 230 6.87 9.82 -12.25
C PHE A 230 5.91 10.74 -12.99
N LEU A 231 5.38 10.26 -14.11
CA LEU A 231 4.52 11.06 -14.99
C LEU A 231 3.09 10.54 -14.99
N LYS A 232 2.92 9.21 -14.87
CA LYS A 232 1.61 8.58 -15.02
C LYS A 232 1.56 7.20 -14.36
N THR A 233 0.42 6.87 -13.77
CA THR A 233 0.02 5.49 -13.42
C THR A 233 -1.12 5.03 -14.34
N HIS A 234 -1.50 3.76 -14.27
CA HIS A 234 -2.65 3.24 -15.02
C HIS A 234 -4.02 3.71 -14.50
N GLY A 235 -4.09 4.49 -13.42
CA GLY A 235 -5.34 5.07 -12.94
C GLY A 235 -5.32 5.64 -11.52
N SER A 236 -4.27 5.42 -10.73
CA SER A 236 -4.14 5.97 -9.38
C SER A 236 -3.68 7.43 -9.38
N GLU A 237 -4.23 8.23 -8.47
CA GLU A 237 -3.76 9.60 -8.20
C GLU A 237 -2.44 9.64 -7.42
N HIS A 238 -1.95 8.48 -6.97
CA HIS A 238 -0.74 8.33 -6.17
C HIS A 238 0.28 7.43 -6.87
N THR A 239 1.56 7.65 -6.62
CA THR A 239 2.65 6.78 -7.04
C THR A 239 3.17 5.96 -5.88
N GLY A 240 3.20 4.65 -6.06
CA GLY A 240 3.71 3.69 -5.08
C GLY A 240 4.99 3.00 -5.53
N VAL A 241 6.05 3.07 -4.72
CA VAL A 241 7.34 2.40 -4.97
C VAL A 241 7.79 1.65 -3.72
N TYR A 242 7.93 0.33 -3.82
CA TYR A 242 8.43 -0.50 -2.72
C TYR A 242 9.93 -0.36 -2.51
N ALA A 243 10.71 -0.42 -3.60
CA ALA A 243 12.16 -0.41 -3.50
C ALA A 243 12.83 0.15 -4.75
N ILE A 244 14.04 0.67 -4.55
CA ILE A 244 14.97 1.07 -5.59
C ILE A 244 16.33 0.44 -5.32
N ARG A 245 16.97 -0.10 -6.36
CA ARG A 245 18.32 -0.67 -6.27
C ARG A 245 19.16 -0.13 -7.41
N ILE A 246 20.41 0.24 -7.11
CA ILE A 246 21.37 0.80 -8.07
C ILE A 246 22.39 -0.29 -8.41
N HIS A 247 22.75 -0.41 -9.69
CA HIS A 247 23.68 -1.41 -10.22
C HIS A 247 24.79 -0.81 -11.10
#